data_AF-A0A7V7MUG5-F1
#
_entry.id   AF-A0A7V7MUG5-F1
#
_cell.length_a   1.000
_cell.length_b   1.000
_cell.length_c   1.000
_cell.angle_alpha   90.00
_cell.angle_beta   90.00
_cell.angle_gamma   90.00
#
_symmetry.space_group_name_H-M   'P 1'
#
loop_
_entity.id
_entity.type
_entity.pdbx_description
1 polymer ?
#
loop_
_entity_poly.entity_id
_entity_poly.type
_entity_poly.pdbx_seq_one_letter_code
_entity_poly.pdbx_strand_id
1 'polypeptide(L)'
;MKGLLGFLFLISPAIIVVGWIIVTWLGIKYGARFIRGARSGRSARIALLIVGVIVWISASFWYGGGRKVYYDAQVRQLCAKDGGVKVYEQVVLPTEWFDKWENLRIPEKTRMISNDEYYYESTTTYLRQGNPKVVRYYTKIVRKSDGKVLGESVYYGRGGGDLPGPWHPSSFTCPNPTEKPYLEPSIFQKGNF
;
A
#
# COMPACT_ATOMS: atom_id res chain seq x y z
N MET A 1 -28.81 0.22 3.15
CA MET A 1 -28.26 0.01 4.51
C MET A 1 -26.79 0.43 4.55
N LYS A 2 -26.49 1.71 4.84
CA LYS A 2 -25.12 2.26 5.00
C LYS A 2 -25.04 3.23 6.20
N GLY A 3 -25.81 2.96 7.26
CA GLY A 3 -26.06 3.95 8.32
C GLY A 3 -25.36 3.71 9.66
N LEU A 4 -24.97 2.48 10.01
CA LEU A 4 -24.58 2.18 11.40
C LEU A 4 -23.09 1.86 11.62
N LEU A 5 -22.30 1.64 10.56
CA LEU A 5 -20.87 1.34 10.70
C LEU A 5 -19.96 2.58 10.75
N GLY A 6 -20.52 3.79 10.61
CA GLY A 6 -19.77 5.05 10.65
C GLY A 6 -19.40 5.52 12.07
N PHE A 7 -20.04 5.01 13.11
CA PHE A 7 -19.87 5.54 14.48
C PHE A 7 -18.78 4.85 15.31
N LEU A 8 -18.31 3.67 14.89
CA LEU A 8 -17.23 2.96 15.59
C LEU A 8 -15.81 3.44 15.20
N PHE A 9 -15.69 4.33 14.21
CA PHE A 9 -14.39 4.85 13.75
C PHE A 9 -13.98 6.19 14.39
N LEU A 10 -14.80 6.75 15.29
CA LEU A 10 -14.50 7.98 16.03
C LEU A 10 -14.10 7.73 17.49
N ILE A 11 -13.45 6.59 17.77
CA ILE A 11 -12.67 6.50 19.02
C ILE A 11 -11.45 7.40 18.81
N SER A 12 -11.53 8.62 19.34
CA SER A 12 -10.44 9.60 19.31
C SER A 12 -9.12 8.90 19.69
N PRO A 13 -8.00 9.16 18.99
CA PRO A 13 -6.69 8.61 19.34
C PRO A 13 -6.37 8.80 20.84
N ALA A 14 -6.88 9.87 21.44
CA ALA A 14 -6.77 10.14 22.87
C ALA A 14 -7.40 9.05 23.75
N ILE A 15 -8.53 8.47 23.36
CA ILE A 15 -9.20 7.39 24.11
C ILE A 15 -8.37 6.10 24.04
N ILE A 16 -7.75 5.81 22.89
CA ILE A 16 -6.84 4.66 22.74
C ILE A 16 -5.59 4.85 23.60
N VAL A 17 -5.01 6.05 23.61
CA VAL A 17 -3.83 6.38 24.43
C VAL A 17 -4.18 6.33 25.93
N VAL A 18 -5.29 6.93 26.34
CA VAL A 18 -5.77 6.88 27.73
C VAL A 18 -6.09 5.45 28.15
N GLY A 19 -6.73 4.66 27.27
CA GLY A 19 -6.96 3.24 27.49
C GLY A 19 -5.66 2.46 27.68
N TRP A 20 -4.63 2.72 26.86
CA TRP A 20 -3.30 2.13 27.02
C TRP A 20 -2.62 2.53 28.33
N ILE A 21 -2.71 3.81 28.72
CA ILE A 21 -2.16 4.30 29.99
C ILE A 21 -2.86 3.60 31.17
N ILE A 22 -4.19 3.51 31.14
CA ILE A 22 -4.98 2.86 32.20
C ILE A 22 -4.64 1.37 32.27
N VAL A 23 -4.63 0.65 31.15
CA VAL A 23 -4.29 -0.78 31.11
C VAL A 23 -2.86 -1.02 31.62
N THR A 24 -1.91 -0.17 31.23
CA THR A 24 -0.52 -0.27 31.69
C THR A 24 -0.42 0.02 33.20
N TRP A 25 -1.12 1.04 33.70
CA TRP A 25 -1.17 1.35 35.13
C TRP A 25 -1.82 0.23 35.95
N LEU A 26 -2.94 -0.33 35.48
CA LEU A 26 -3.60 -1.47 36.12
C LEU A 26 -2.68 -2.71 36.08
N GLY A 27 -2.02 -2.98 34.96
CA GLY A 27 -1.04 -4.05 34.81
C GLY A 27 0.12 -3.92 35.79
N ILE A 28 0.69 -2.73 35.95
CA ILE A 28 1.73 -2.46 36.94
C ILE A 28 1.19 -2.64 38.36
N LYS A 29 0.03 -2.06 38.68
CA LYS A 29 -0.55 -2.06 40.04
C LYS A 29 -0.94 -3.46 40.51
N TYR A 30 -1.63 -4.24 39.66
CA TYR A 30 -2.07 -5.59 39.98
C TYR A 30 -0.98 -6.62 39.74
N GLY A 31 -0.16 -6.47 38.70
CA GLY A 31 1.01 -7.30 38.45
C GLY A 31 2.03 -7.21 39.59
N ALA A 32 2.30 -6.02 40.13
CA ALA A 32 3.18 -5.86 41.28
C ALA A 32 2.60 -6.47 42.57
N ARG A 33 1.27 -6.58 42.71
CA ARG A 33 0.63 -7.29 43.82
C ARG A 33 0.72 -8.81 43.64
N PHE A 34 0.48 -9.31 42.43
CA PHE A 34 0.63 -10.72 42.09
C PHE A 34 2.07 -11.20 42.25
N ILE A 35 3.05 -10.43 41.77
CA ILE A 35 4.49 -10.74 41.91
C ILE A 35 4.91 -10.74 43.40
N ARG A 36 4.31 -9.88 44.23
CA ARG A 36 4.58 -9.85 45.68
C ARG A 36 3.95 -11.04 46.41
N GLY A 37 2.75 -11.46 46.02
CA GLY A 37 2.05 -12.63 46.58
C GLY A 37 2.56 -13.97 46.05
N ALA A 38 3.17 -13.98 44.86
CA ALA A 38 3.82 -15.17 44.31
C ALA A 38 5.03 -15.54 45.18
N ARG A 39 5.00 -16.75 45.74
CA ARG A 39 6.08 -17.37 46.53
C ARG A 39 7.27 -17.77 45.64
N SER A 40 7.58 -16.99 44.62
CA SER A 40 8.71 -17.21 43.70
C SER A 40 9.91 -16.38 44.11
N GLY A 41 11.12 -16.94 43.94
CA GLY A 41 12.38 -16.29 44.30
C GLY A 41 12.60 -14.97 43.54
N ARG A 42 13.52 -14.14 44.06
CA ARG A 42 13.86 -12.82 43.48
C ARG A 42 14.15 -12.88 41.98
N SER A 43 14.84 -13.92 41.52
CA SER A 43 15.17 -14.13 40.11
C SER A 43 13.94 -14.39 39.24
N ALA A 44 12.97 -15.19 39.72
CA ALA A 44 11.74 -15.47 38.98
C ALA A 44 10.86 -14.22 38.81
N ARG A 45 10.83 -13.36 39.83
CA ARG A 45 10.11 -12.07 39.77
C ARG A 45 10.72 -11.12 38.75
N ILE A 46 12.06 -11.02 38.72
CA ILE A 46 12.79 -10.21 37.73
C ILE A 46 12.53 -10.75 36.32
N ALA A 47 12.61 -12.07 36.13
CA ALA A 47 12.33 -12.70 34.84
C ALA A 47 10.91 -12.37 34.33
N LEU A 48 9.89 -12.47 35.19
CA LEU A 48 8.52 -12.12 34.83
C LEU A 48 8.37 -10.64 34.40
N LEU A 49 9.05 -9.72 35.10
CA LEU A 49 9.04 -8.30 34.72
C LEU A 49 9.69 -8.08 33.36
N ILE A 50 10.84 -8.70 33.10
CA ILE A 50 11.53 -8.59 31.82
C ILE A 50 10.65 -9.12 30.68
N VAL A 51 10.04 -10.30 30.85
CA VAL A 51 9.12 -10.88 29.86
C VAL A 51 7.94 -9.94 29.60
N GLY A 52 7.34 -9.38 30.65
CA GLY A 52 6.24 -8.42 30.52
C GLY A 52 6.63 -7.18 29.72
N VAL A 53 7.82 -6.61 29.98
CA VAL A 53 8.34 -5.45 29.24
C VAL A 53 8.58 -5.80 27.77
N ILE A 54 9.20 -6.96 27.48
CA ILE A 54 9.46 -7.40 26.10
C ILE A 54 8.15 -7.55 25.32
N VAL A 55 7.13 -8.19 25.91
CA VAL A 55 5.81 -8.35 25.28
C VAL A 55 5.16 -6.99 25.02
N TRP A 56 5.24 -6.07 25.97
CA TRP A 56 4.67 -4.72 25.85
C TRP A 56 5.34 -3.89 24.75
N ILE A 57 6.67 -3.90 24.68
CA ILE A 57 7.45 -3.21 23.63
C ILE A 57 7.15 -3.83 22.25
N SER A 58 7.12 -5.16 22.16
CA SER A 58 6.85 -5.86 20.90
C SER A 58 5.46 -5.55 20.35
N ALA A 59 4.44 -5.56 21.22
CA ALA A 59 3.07 -5.20 20.86
C ALA A 59 2.97 -3.73 20.40
N SER A 60 3.65 -2.82 21.12
CA SER A 60 3.71 -1.40 20.79
C SER A 60 4.38 -1.16 19.43
N PHE A 61 5.50 -1.82 19.18
CA PHE A 61 6.21 -1.75 17.91
C PHE A 61 5.35 -2.28 16.76
N TRP A 62 4.68 -3.43 16.95
CA TRP A 62 3.79 -4.00 15.95
C TRP A 62 2.66 -3.05 15.57
N TYR A 63 2.03 -2.42 16.55
CA TYR A 63 0.92 -1.50 16.31
C TYR A 63 1.37 -0.18 15.68
N GLY A 64 2.52 0.36 16.12
CA GLY A 64 3.04 1.66 15.71
C GLY A 64 3.80 1.72 14.39
N GLY A 65 4.51 0.66 14.00
CA GLY A 65 5.33 0.69 12.79
C GLY A 65 5.65 -0.68 12.15
N GLY A 66 5.63 -1.77 12.92
CA GLY A 66 5.97 -3.11 12.42
C GLY A 66 5.08 -3.55 11.25
N ARG A 67 3.76 -3.30 11.33
CA ARG A 67 2.83 -3.59 10.21
C ARG A 67 3.24 -2.88 8.93
N LYS A 68 3.57 -1.59 9.01
CA LYS A 68 3.95 -0.78 7.85
C LYS A 68 5.19 -1.37 7.16
N VAL A 69 6.23 -1.66 7.93
CA VAL A 69 7.48 -2.26 7.42
C VAL A 69 7.21 -3.64 6.79
N TYR A 70 6.39 -4.46 7.43
CA TYR A 70 6.01 -5.78 6.92
C TYR A 70 5.31 -5.67 5.55
N TYR A 71 4.33 -4.77 5.41
CA TYR A 71 3.61 -4.61 4.15
C TYR A 71 4.43 -3.89 3.08
N ASP A 72 5.35 -3.00 3.43
CA ASP A 72 6.32 -2.44 2.47
C ASP A 72 7.21 -3.55 1.90
N ALA A 73 7.69 -4.46 2.76
CA ALA A 73 8.48 -5.62 2.33
C ALA A 73 7.65 -6.56 1.43
N GLN A 74 6.38 -6.82 1.78
CA GLN A 74 5.48 -7.62 0.96
C GLN A 74 5.24 -6.97 -0.41
N VAL A 75 5.01 -5.65 -0.47
CA VAL A 75 4.85 -4.92 -1.73
C VAL A 75 6.12 -5.00 -2.59
N ARG A 76 7.31 -4.86 -1.99
CA ARG A 76 8.59 -5.05 -2.70
C ARG A 76 8.73 -6.46 -3.26
N GLN A 77 8.36 -7.48 -2.48
CA GLN A 77 8.44 -8.87 -2.92
C GLN A 77 7.50 -9.16 -4.10
N LEU A 78 6.27 -8.62 -4.07
CA LEU A 78 5.33 -8.73 -5.18
C LEU A 78 5.85 -7.99 -6.42
N CYS A 79 6.33 -6.77 -6.22
CA CYS A 79 6.95 -5.96 -7.26
C CYS A 79 8.16 -6.65 -7.92
N ALA A 80 8.98 -7.36 -7.16
CA ALA A 80 10.11 -8.12 -7.71
C ALA A 80 9.68 -9.33 -8.57
N LYS A 81 8.46 -9.85 -8.39
CA LYS A 81 7.96 -11.01 -9.16
C LYS A 81 7.39 -10.60 -10.51
N ASP A 82 6.53 -9.59 -10.53
CA ASP A 82 5.82 -9.17 -11.74
C ASP A 82 5.62 -7.66 -11.89
N GLY A 83 6.16 -6.86 -10.97
CA GLY A 83 6.09 -5.40 -11.04
C GLY A 83 6.96 -4.83 -12.15
N GLY A 84 6.60 -3.64 -12.62
CA GLY A 84 7.30 -2.95 -13.71
C GLY A 84 6.51 -2.91 -15.00
N VAL A 85 7.19 -2.42 -16.03
CA VAL A 85 6.68 -2.32 -17.40
C VAL A 85 7.21 -3.48 -18.22
N LYS A 86 6.34 -4.16 -18.95
CA LYS A 86 6.68 -5.16 -19.96
C LYS A 86 6.20 -4.66 -21.31
N VAL A 87 7.11 -4.53 -22.25
CA VAL A 87 6.82 -4.11 -23.63
C VAL A 87 6.89 -5.35 -24.51
N TYR A 88 5.81 -5.61 -25.24
CA TYR A 88 5.74 -6.71 -26.20
C TYR A 88 6.01 -6.22 -27.62
N GLU A 89 5.57 -5.01 -27.95
CA GLU A 89 5.77 -4.40 -29.26
C GLU A 89 5.97 -2.89 -29.09
N GLN A 90 6.98 -2.36 -29.78
CA GLN A 90 7.20 -0.93 -29.87
C GLN A 90 6.57 -0.40 -31.16
N VAL A 91 5.94 0.76 -31.08
CA VAL A 91 5.26 1.41 -32.20
C VAL A 91 5.85 2.81 -32.37
N VAL A 92 6.19 3.15 -33.60
CA VAL A 92 6.61 4.51 -33.94
C VAL A 92 5.37 5.30 -34.35
N LEU A 93 5.06 6.37 -33.60
CA LEU A 93 3.94 7.25 -33.89
C LEU A 93 4.41 8.57 -34.51
N PRO A 94 3.61 9.20 -35.38
CA PRO A 94 3.91 10.52 -35.88
C PRO A 94 3.82 11.56 -34.75
N THR A 95 4.58 12.65 -34.90
CA THR A 95 4.71 13.68 -33.86
C THR A 95 3.40 14.35 -33.47
N GLU A 96 2.39 14.33 -34.34
CA GLU A 96 1.05 14.89 -34.13
C GLU A 96 0.28 14.24 -32.98
N TRP A 97 0.64 13.01 -32.60
CA TRP A 97 -0.02 12.28 -31.52
C TRP A 97 0.47 12.68 -30.13
N PHE A 98 1.62 13.35 -30.07
CA PHE A 98 2.22 13.82 -28.84
C PHE A 98 1.79 15.26 -28.59
N ASP A 99 1.39 15.56 -27.35
CA ASP A 99 1.13 16.94 -26.96
C ASP A 99 2.44 17.76 -26.86
N LYS A 100 2.31 19.06 -26.58
CA LYS A 100 3.47 19.97 -26.41
C LYS A 100 4.43 19.60 -25.27
N TRP A 101 4.05 18.65 -24.41
CA TRP A 101 4.84 18.12 -23.31
C TRP A 101 5.28 16.67 -23.56
N GLU A 102 5.15 16.18 -24.80
CA GLU A 102 5.49 14.83 -25.22
C GLU A 102 4.66 13.73 -24.54
N ASN A 103 3.48 14.06 -24.02
CA ASN A 103 2.56 13.05 -23.51
C ASN A 103 1.69 12.52 -24.63
N LEU A 104 1.52 11.20 -24.64
CA LEU A 104 0.60 10.52 -25.51
C LEU A 104 -0.75 10.37 -24.80
N ARG A 105 -1.83 10.84 -25.43
CA ARG A 105 -3.18 10.77 -24.85
C ARG A 105 -3.94 9.57 -25.40
N ILE A 106 -3.80 8.44 -24.72
CA ILE A 106 -4.57 7.23 -25.05
C ILE A 106 -5.86 7.21 -24.23
N PRO A 107 -7.04 6.99 -24.84
CA PRO A 107 -8.29 6.88 -24.10
C PRO A 107 -8.40 5.56 -23.34
N GLU A 108 -9.19 5.57 -22.26
CA GLU A 108 -9.65 4.35 -21.62
C GLU A 108 -10.64 3.63 -22.56
N LYS A 109 -10.65 2.30 -22.56
CA LYS A 109 -11.56 1.48 -23.41
C LYS A 109 -13.02 1.95 -23.40
N THR A 110 -13.52 2.36 -22.24
CA THR A 110 -14.90 2.82 -22.05
C THR A 110 -15.21 4.17 -22.69
N ARG A 111 -14.18 4.96 -23.01
CA ARG A 111 -14.27 6.31 -23.60
C ARG A 111 -13.74 6.35 -25.04
N MET A 112 -13.47 5.19 -25.64
CA MET A 112 -12.92 5.07 -26.98
C MET A 112 -13.95 5.54 -28.02
N ILE A 113 -13.49 6.35 -28.97
CA ILE A 113 -14.24 6.81 -30.15
C ILE A 113 -13.89 5.90 -31.34
N SER A 114 -14.71 5.92 -32.40
CA SER A 114 -14.47 5.14 -33.61
C SER A 114 -13.10 5.39 -34.26
N ASN A 115 -12.56 6.61 -34.14
CA ASN A 115 -11.30 7.02 -34.76
C ASN A 115 -10.04 6.68 -33.92
N ASP A 116 -10.19 6.22 -32.68
CA ASP A 116 -9.03 5.89 -31.85
C ASP A 116 -8.44 4.54 -32.26
N GLU A 117 -7.11 4.49 -32.47
CA GLU A 117 -6.39 3.26 -32.85
C GLU A 117 -5.91 2.44 -31.64
N TYR A 118 -5.70 3.10 -30.51
CA TYR A 118 -5.17 2.51 -29.28
C TYR A 118 -6.08 2.85 -28.11
N TYR A 119 -6.17 1.94 -27.16
CA TYR A 119 -6.85 2.18 -25.88
C TYR A 119 -6.10 1.49 -24.75
N TYR A 120 -6.30 1.94 -23.53
CA TYR A 120 -5.81 1.24 -22.35
C TYR A 120 -6.96 0.63 -21.54
N GLU A 121 -6.66 -0.47 -20.87
CA GLU A 121 -7.50 -1.09 -19.85
C GLU A 121 -6.75 -1.08 -18.51
N SER A 122 -7.41 -0.59 -17.47
CA SER A 122 -6.85 -0.53 -16.12
C SER A 122 -7.69 -1.38 -15.17
N THR A 123 -7.04 -2.26 -14.41
CA THR A 123 -7.65 -3.11 -13.39
C THR A 123 -7.00 -2.83 -12.05
N THR A 124 -7.82 -2.55 -11.03
CA THR A 124 -7.35 -2.43 -9.64
C THR A 124 -7.80 -3.64 -8.85
N THR A 125 -6.86 -4.45 -8.39
CA THR A 125 -7.13 -5.62 -7.54
C THR A 125 -6.75 -5.31 -6.10
N TYR A 126 -7.70 -5.51 -5.18
CA TYR A 126 -7.48 -5.34 -3.75
C TYR A 126 -6.95 -6.64 -3.16
N LEU A 127 -5.65 -6.69 -2.87
CA LEU A 127 -5.02 -7.83 -2.21
C LEU A 127 -5.34 -7.85 -0.71
N ARG A 128 -5.51 -6.66 -0.13
CA ARG A 128 -5.92 -6.47 1.26
C ARG A 128 -6.73 -5.20 1.40
N GLN A 129 -7.84 -5.28 2.12
CA GLN A 129 -8.66 -4.14 2.50
C GLN A 129 -8.40 -3.73 3.96
N GLY A 130 -8.74 -2.48 4.31
CA GLY A 130 -8.58 -1.95 5.67
C GLY A 130 -7.28 -1.16 5.88
N ASN A 131 -6.77 -1.14 7.12
CA ASN A 131 -5.58 -0.38 7.52
C ASN A 131 -4.44 -1.33 7.96
N PRO A 132 -3.40 -1.57 7.13
CA PRO A 132 -3.16 -1.00 5.81
C PRO A 132 -3.92 -1.71 4.68
N LYS A 133 -4.13 -0.97 3.59
CA LYS A 133 -4.69 -1.41 2.31
C LYS A 133 -3.54 -1.75 1.37
N VAL A 134 -3.62 -2.90 0.71
CA VAL A 134 -2.66 -3.33 -0.31
C VAL A 134 -3.40 -3.57 -1.62
N VAL A 135 -2.91 -2.94 -2.69
CA VAL A 135 -3.53 -2.94 -4.01
C VAL A 135 -2.52 -3.28 -5.09
N ARG A 136 -3.00 -3.93 -6.14
CA ARG A 136 -2.30 -4.15 -7.40
C ARG A 136 -3.01 -3.34 -8.49
N TYR A 137 -2.28 -2.46 -9.14
CA TYR A 137 -2.71 -1.74 -10.33
C TYR A 137 -2.11 -2.44 -11.54
N TYR A 138 -2.96 -2.81 -12.48
CA TYR A 138 -2.55 -3.43 -13.74
C TYR A 138 -3.13 -2.62 -14.89
N THR A 139 -2.27 -2.09 -15.73
CA THR A 139 -2.65 -1.36 -16.92
C THR A 139 -2.07 -2.05 -18.14
N LYS A 140 -2.85 -2.20 -19.20
CA LYS A 140 -2.36 -2.69 -20.50
C LYS A 140 -2.84 -1.79 -21.61
N ILE A 141 -2.01 -1.66 -22.65
CA ILE A 141 -2.34 -0.89 -23.85
C ILE A 141 -2.57 -1.87 -24.99
N VAL A 142 -3.68 -1.69 -25.69
CA VAL A 142 -4.16 -2.59 -26.73
C VAL A 142 -4.36 -1.82 -28.02
N ARG A 143 -3.89 -2.39 -29.13
CA ARG A 143 -4.18 -1.90 -30.48
C ARG A 143 -5.56 -2.40 -30.90
N LYS A 144 -6.39 -1.51 -31.41
CA LYS A 144 -7.79 -1.79 -31.77
C LYS A 144 -7.94 -2.68 -33.00
N SER A 145 -7.07 -2.52 -34.00
CA SER A 145 -7.20 -3.21 -35.29
C SER A 145 -7.04 -4.72 -35.20
N ASP A 146 -6.14 -5.21 -34.35
CA ASP A 146 -5.82 -6.62 -34.16
C ASP A 146 -6.12 -7.14 -32.74
N GLY A 147 -6.49 -6.25 -31.80
CA GLY A 147 -6.69 -6.60 -30.40
C GLY A 147 -5.41 -6.97 -29.66
N LYS A 148 -4.22 -6.70 -30.22
CA LYS A 148 -2.94 -7.09 -29.67
C LYS A 148 -2.52 -6.19 -28.50
N VAL A 149 -2.01 -6.79 -27.44
CA VAL A 149 -1.43 -6.07 -26.30
C VAL A 149 -0.02 -5.62 -26.66
N LEU A 150 0.23 -4.31 -26.67
CA LEU A 150 1.53 -3.73 -26.99
C LEU A 150 2.47 -3.71 -25.79
N GLY A 151 1.90 -3.57 -24.61
CA GLY A 151 2.61 -3.71 -23.34
C GLY A 151 1.68 -3.56 -22.15
N GLU A 152 2.23 -3.87 -21.00
CA GLU A 152 1.54 -3.84 -19.72
C GLU A 152 2.43 -3.27 -18.62
N SER A 153 1.80 -2.69 -17.60
CA SER A 153 2.46 -2.22 -16.40
C SER A 153 1.74 -2.73 -15.16
N VAL A 154 2.53 -3.16 -14.19
CA VAL A 154 2.06 -3.61 -12.88
C VAL A 154 2.71 -2.77 -11.80
N TYR A 155 1.88 -2.17 -10.95
CA TYR A 155 2.32 -1.48 -9.75
C TYR A 155 1.61 -2.04 -8.54
N TYR A 156 2.34 -2.12 -7.43
CA TYR A 156 1.80 -2.48 -6.13
C TYR A 156 1.86 -1.28 -5.21
N GLY A 157 0.78 -1.06 -4.46
CA GLY A 157 0.66 0.05 -3.53
C GLY A 157 0.21 -0.41 -2.16
N ARG A 158 0.83 0.12 -1.11
CA ARG A 158 0.30 0.14 0.25
C ARG A 158 -0.21 1.53 0.58
N GLY A 159 -1.40 1.62 1.17
CA GLY A 159 -1.90 2.82 1.85
C GLY A 159 -2.20 2.53 3.33
N GLY A 160 -1.79 3.43 4.23
CA GLY A 160 -2.00 3.33 5.67
C GLY A 160 -1.01 2.40 6.37
N GLY A 161 -1.36 1.91 7.56
CA GLY A 161 -0.48 1.16 8.45
C GLY A 161 0.15 2.04 9.52
N ASP A 162 -0.11 3.36 9.45
CA ASP A 162 0.24 4.32 10.49
C ASP A 162 -0.75 4.24 11.65
N LEU A 163 -0.34 4.81 12.78
CA LEU A 163 -1.20 5.01 13.94
C LEU A 163 -2.46 5.81 13.55
N PRO A 164 -3.61 5.54 14.20
CA PRO A 164 -4.81 6.34 13.98
C PRO A 164 -4.56 7.79 14.45
N GLY A 165 -4.89 8.77 13.60
CA GLY A 165 -4.71 10.18 13.92
C GLY A 165 -5.19 11.11 12.80
N PRO A 166 -5.14 12.44 13.05
CA PRO A 166 -5.60 13.46 12.09
C PRO A 166 -4.65 13.67 10.89
N TRP A 167 -3.55 12.92 10.80
CA TRP A 167 -2.61 13.01 9.69
C TRP A 167 -3.03 12.16 8.49
N HIS A 168 -2.56 12.54 7.30
CA HIS A 168 -2.76 11.73 6.11
C HIS A 168 -2.06 10.37 6.24
N PRO A 169 -2.71 9.26 5.83
CA PRO A 169 -2.09 7.95 5.85
C PRO A 169 -0.90 7.92 4.90
N SER A 170 0.19 7.29 5.32
CA SER A 170 1.35 7.09 4.48
C SER A 170 1.02 6.14 3.34
N SER A 171 1.71 6.31 2.21
CA SER A 171 1.65 5.38 1.09
C SER A 171 3.04 4.88 0.73
N PHE A 172 3.10 3.73 0.08
CA PHE A 172 4.31 3.18 -0.51
C PHE A 172 3.93 2.48 -1.81
N THR A 173 4.65 2.76 -2.88
CA THR A 173 4.34 2.22 -4.21
C THR A 173 5.60 1.61 -4.81
N CYS A 174 5.46 0.49 -5.49
CA CYS A 174 6.53 -0.16 -6.23
C CYS A 174 6.03 -0.64 -7.61
N PRO A 175 6.77 -0.39 -8.70
CA PRO A 175 8.00 0.41 -8.76
C PRO A 175 7.75 1.89 -8.41
N ASN A 176 8.81 2.60 -8.02
CA ASN A 176 8.72 3.98 -7.59
C ASN A 176 8.25 4.85 -8.79
N PRO A 177 7.14 5.60 -8.70
CA PRO A 177 6.63 6.37 -9.82
C PRO A 177 7.56 7.50 -10.29
N THR A 178 8.57 7.88 -9.50
CA THR A 178 9.61 8.83 -9.92
C THR A 178 10.72 8.19 -10.73
N GLU A 179 10.86 6.87 -10.66
CA GLU A 179 11.85 6.10 -11.42
C GLU A 179 11.20 5.64 -12.73
N LYS A 180 11.71 6.14 -13.85
CA LYS A 180 11.31 5.68 -15.20
C LYS A 180 11.62 4.17 -15.32
N PRO A 181 10.77 3.38 -16.02
CA PRO A 181 9.93 3.82 -17.14
C PRO A 181 8.41 3.81 -16.92
N TYR A 182 7.72 4.77 -17.53
CA TYR A 182 6.26 4.76 -17.71
C TYR A 182 5.87 3.86 -18.88
N LEU A 183 4.62 3.37 -18.90
CA LEU A 183 4.16 2.41 -19.90
C LEU A 183 4.13 3.00 -21.32
N GLU A 184 3.53 4.18 -21.48
CA GLU A 184 3.29 4.82 -22.77
C GLU A 184 4.60 5.17 -23.48
N PRO A 185 5.58 5.87 -22.85
CA PRO A 185 6.85 6.18 -23.50
C PRO A 185 7.73 4.95 -23.79
N SER A 186 7.44 3.80 -23.17
CA SER A 186 8.18 2.56 -23.42
C SER A 186 7.67 1.82 -24.66
N ILE A 187 6.39 1.99 -24.99
CA ILE A 187 5.74 1.39 -26.15
C ILE A 187 5.84 2.31 -27.36
N PHE A 188 5.58 3.60 -27.18
CA PHE A 188 5.45 4.56 -28.27
C PHE A 188 6.70 5.40 -28.41
N GLN A 189 7.40 5.21 -29.52
CA GLN A 189 8.55 6.04 -29.89
C GLN A 189 8.10 7.14 -30.84
N LYS A 190 8.68 8.34 -30.66
CA LYS A 190 8.46 9.47 -31.55
C LYS A 190 9.20 9.23 -32.86
N GLY A 191 8.47 9.14 -33.97
CA GLY A 191 9.06 9.06 -35.30
C GLY A 191 9.61 10.43 -35.73
N ASN A 192 10.83 10.44 -36.24
CA ASN A 192 11.37 11.57 -37.00
C ASN A 192 11.07 11.31 -38.48
N PHE A 193 9.85 11.59 -38.93
CA PHE A 193 9.46 11.51 -40.33
C PHE A 193 9.31 12.91 -40.93
#